data_AF-A0A7F8QN53-F1
#
_entry.id   AF-A0A7F8QN53-F1
#
_cell.length_a   1.000
_cell.length_b   1.000
_cell.length_c   1.000
_cell.angle_alpha   90.00
_cell.angle_beta   90.00
_cell.angle_gamma   90.00
#
_symmetry.space_group_name_H-M   'P 1'
#
loop_
_entity.id
_entity.type
_entity.pdbx_description
1 polymer ?
#
loop_
_entity_poly.entity_id
_entity_poly.type
_entity_poly.pdbx_seq_one_letter_code
_entity_poly.pdbx_strand_id
1 'polypeptide(L)'
;MNLEMTFDDFKSKTMKDQPDQKPNRKKAEGPHFLSSRWWYPTAVTLGILCLGLLVTLIMLTVQLLQVSDLLKQQQANLTNQEIILEGQILAQKQAEKSSQESERELKETIETLNQKLDENSKKQMELHHQNLNLQEALRKAANFSEIHPANKCSFQFPILDGVVSEETQQRMALGGWLSFDAPLV
;
A
#
# COMPACT_ATOMS: atom_id res chain seq x y z
N MET A 1 35.90 -19.36 -16.50
CA MET A 1 36.91 -19.87 -17.45
C MET A 1 37.30 -18.72 -18.35
N ASN A 2 38.42 -18.06 -18.05
CA ASN A 2 38.98 -16.97 -18.85
C ASN A 2 40.03 -17.58 -19.78
N LEU A 3 39.91 -17.36 -21.09
CA LEU A 3 40.90 -17.77 -22.07
C LEU A 3 41.69 -16.52 -22.50
N GLU A 4 42.82 -16.33 -21.82
CA GLU A 4 43.84 -15.34 -22.14
C GLU A 4 44.73 -15.94 -23.23
N MET A 5 44.56 -15.52 -24.49
CA MET A 5 45.38 -15.95 -25.61
C MET A 5 46.43 -14.88 -25.88
N THR A 6 47.65 -15.14 -25.42
CA THR A 6 48.84 -14.32 -25.62
C THR A 6 49.21 -14.29 -27.10
N PHE A 7 48.85 -13.20 -27.77
CA PHE A 7 49.31 -12.85 -29.11
C PHE A 7 50.32 -11.71 -28.93
N ASP A 8 51.60 -12.02 -28.81
CA ASP A 8 52.74 -11.14 -29.10
C ASP A 8 54.04 -11.81 -28.64
N ASP A 9 54.73 -12.53 -29.52
CA ASP A 9 56.21 -12.47 -29.62
C ASP A 9 56.71 -13.20 -30.87
N PHE A 10 56.57 -12.58 -32.04
CA PHE A 10 57.43 -12.91 -33.18
C PHE A 10 58.03 -11.64 -33.77
N LYS A 11 58.90 -11.03 -32.96
CA LYS A 11 59.76 -9.93 -33.36
C LYS A 11 60.94 -10.47 -34.17
N SER A 12 60.86 -10.23 -35.47
CA SER A 12 61.90 -10.29 -36.49
C SER A 12 63.35 -10.08 -36.00
N LYS A 13 64.25 -11.01 -36.36
CA LYS A 13 65.68 -10.71 -36.50
C LYS A 13 66.23 -11.31 -37.80
N THR A 14 66.44 -10.42 -38.76
CA THR A 14 67.19 -10.63 -40.00
C THR A 14 68.68 -10.72 -39.68
N MET A 15 69.38 -11.74 -40.18
CA MET A 15 70.78 -11.59 -40.55
C MET A 15 71.14 -12.59 -41.66
N LYS A 16 71.76 -12.06 -42.72
CA LYS A 16 72.31 -12.82 -43.85
C LYS A 16 73.73 -13.27 -43.51
N ASP A 17 74.10 -14.47 -43.94
CA ASP A 17 75.38 -14.71 -44.61
C ASP A 17 75.32 -15.95 -45.52
N GLN A 18 76.19 -15.93 -46.53
CA GLN A 18 76.17 -16.68 -47.80
C GLN A 18 76.87 -18.07 -47.71
N PRO A 19 77.11 -18.81 -48.81
CA PRO A 19 76.44 -20.07 -49.16
C PRO A 19 77.38 -21.29 -49.10
N ASP A 20 76.83 -22.51 -48.99
CA ASP A 20 77.48 -23.64 -49.66
C ASP A 20 76.58 -24.87 -49.86
N GLN A 21 76.94 -25.62 -50.90
CA GLN A 21 76.49 -26.96 -51.28
C GLN A 21 75.18 -27.13 -52.09
N LYS A 22 75.42 -27.48 -53.37
CA LYS A 22 74.55 -28.21 -54.30
C LYS A 22 73.61 -29.21 -53.60
N PRO A 23 72.36 -29.31 -54.11
CA PRO A 23 71.78 -30.62 -54.32
C PRO A 23 71.44 -30.90 -55.78
N ASN A 24 71.79 -32.12 -56.11
CA ASN A 24 71.60 -32.86 -57.33
C ASN A 24 70.14 -32.87 -57.82
N ARG A 25 70.02 -32.60 -59.13
CA ARG A 25 68.90 -32.85 -60.04
C ARG A 25 68.08 -34.10 -59.68
N LYS A 26 66.92 -33.91 -59.05
CA LYS A 26 65.75 -34.78 -59.22
C LYS A 26 64.52 -33.90 -59.38
N LYS A 27 63.79 -34.16 -60.46
CA LYS A 27 62.58 -33.47 -60.87
C LYS A 27 61.54 -33.55 -59.74
N ALA A 28 61.44 -32.51 -58.93
CA ALA A 28 60.17 -32.19 -58.32
C ALA A 28 59.44 -31.40 -59.41
N GLU A 29 58.47 -32.04 -60.05
CA GLU A 29 57.37 -31.31 -60.67
C GLU A 29 56.86 -30.36 -59.59
N GLY A 30 57.24 -29.09 -59.70
CA GLY A 30 56.61 -28.07 -58.89
C GLY A 30 55.11 -28.16 -59.15
N PRO A 31 54.24 -27.97 -58.14
CA PRO A 31 52.88 -27.61 -58.46
C PRO A 31 52.97 -26.38 -59.36
N HIS A 32 52.73 -26.62 -60.65
CA HIS A 32 52.68 -25.61 -61.67
C HIS A 32 51.84 -24.47 -61.11
N PHE A 33 52.45 -23.29 -60.96
CA PHE A 33 51.81 -22.04 -60.59
C PHE A 33 50.83 -21.59 -61.71
N LEU A 34 49.88 -22.44 -62.09
CA LEU A 34 48.79 -22.15 -63.05
C LEU A 34 47.58 -21.61 -62.31
N SER A 35 47.82 -20.60 -61.46
CA SER A 35 46.81 -20.16 -60.50
C SER A 35 46.96 -18.70 -60.09
N SER A 36 47.79 -17.91 -60.77
CA SER A 36 48.05 -16.53 -60.33
C SER A 36 47.04 -15.51 -60.86
N ARG A 37 46.33 -15.80 -61.97
CA ARG A 37 45.52 -14.78 -62.66
C ARG A 37 44.00 -14.94 -62.52
N TRP A 38 43.52 -16.12 -62.09
CA TRP A 38 42.08 -16.42 -61.98
C TRP A 38 41.54 -16.36 -60.54
N TRP A 39 42.40 -16.18 -59.54
CA TRP A 39 41.98 -16.03 -58.14
C TRP A 39 41.64 -14.59 -57.77
N TYR A 40 42.15 -13.62 -58.52
CA TYR A 40 41.86 -12.21 -58.29
C TYR A 40 40.35 -11.91 -58.43
N PRO A 41 39.65 -12.34 -59.50
CA PRO A 41 38.20 -12.13 -59.59
C PRO A 41 37.42 -12.78 -58.43
N THR A 42 37.78 -14.02 -58.06
CA THR A 42 37.13 -14.75 -56.95
C THR A 42 37.39 -14.10 -55.59
N ALA A 43 38.60 -13.61 -55.35
CA ALA A 43 38.93 -12.89 -54.12
C ALA A 43 38.20 -11.54 -54.05
N VAL A 44 38.06 -10.84 -55.19
CA VAL A 44 37.32 -9.57 -55.27
C VAL A 44 35.83 -9.78 -55.02
N THR A 45 35.20 -10.79 -55.63
CA THR A 45 33.77 -11.08 -55.40
C THR A 45 33.50 -11.53 -53.97
N LEU A 46 34.39 -12.34 -53.39
CA LEU A 46 34.30 -12.74 -51.98
C LEU A 46 34.49 -11.53 -51.04
N GLY A 47 35.40 -10.61 -51.37
CA GLY A 47 35.59 -9.37 -50.63
C GLY A 47 34.36 -8.46 -50.65
N ILE A 48 33.71 -8.31 -51.82
CA ILE A 48 32.47 -7.55 -51.96
C ILE A 48 31.33 -8.22 -51.19
N LEU A 49 31.20 -9.55 -51.28
CA LEU A 49 30.20 -10.30 -50.53
C LEU A 49 30.42 -10.16 -49.01
N CYS A 50 31.68 -10.22 -48.58
CA CYS A 50 32.08 -10.02 -47.20
C CYS A 50 31.73 -8.60 -46.72
N LEU A 51 32.00 -7.57 -47.53
CA LEU A 51 31.63 -6.19 -47.21
C LEU A 51 30.10 -6.02 -47.10
N GLY A 52 29.34 -6.62 -48.03
CA GLY A 52 27.89 -6.61 -48.00
C GLY A 52 27.32 -7.26 -46.74
N LEU A 53 27.87 -8.42 -46.35
CA LEU A 53 27.50 -9.11 -45.11
C LEU A 53 27.85 -8.31 -43.85
N LEU A 54 28.99 -7.60 -43.84
CA LEU A 54 29.35 -6.73 -42.72
C LEU A 54 28.37 -5.57 -42.57
N VAL A 55 27.98 -4.94 -43.68
CA VAL A 55 27.01 -3.84 -43.66
C VAL A 55 25.64 -4.32 -43.17
N THR A 56 25.17 -5.48 -43.63
CA THR A 56 23.88 -6.03 -43.16
C THR A 56 23.95 -6.44 -41.68
N LEU A 57 25.06 -6.99 -41.21
CA LEU A 57 25.26 -7.30 -39.80
C LEU A 57 25.23 -6.05 -38.91
N ILE A 58 25.87 -4.96 -39.35
CA ILE A 58 25.85 -3.68 -38.64
C ILE A 58 24.43 -3.09 -38.62
N MET A 59 23.74 -3.08 -39.76
CA MET A 59 22.35 -2.61 -39.83
C MET A 59 21.43 -3.42 -38.91
N LEU A 60 21.59 -4.75 -38.89
CA LEU A 60 20.78 -5.63 -38.06
C LEU A 60 21.05 -5.41 -36.56
N THR A 61 22.31 -5.22 -36.17
CA THR A 61 22.66 -4.93 -34.77
C THR A 61 22.13 -3.58 -34.30
N VAL A 62 22.18 -2.53 -35.14
CA VAL A 62 21.56 -1.23 -34.81
C VAL A 62 20.05 -1.34 -34.65
N GLN A 63 19.36 -2.06 -35.54
CA GLN A 63 17.91 -2.28 -35.42
C GLN A 63 17.57 -3.07 -34.15
N LEU A 64 18.34 -4.11 -33.81
CA LEU A 64 18.16 -4.87 -32.58
C LEU A 64 18.39 -4.02 -31.33
N LEU A 65 19.39 -3.13 -31.34
CA LEU A 65 19.65 -2.21 -30.23
C LEU A 65 18.47 -1.24 -30.02
N GLN A 66 17.94 -0.65 -31.09
CA GLN A 66 16.79 0.25 -31.00
C GLN A 66 15.53 -0.44 -30.45
N VAL A 67 15.23 -1.66 -30.93
CA VAL A 67 14.10 -2.44 -30.44
C VAL A 67 14.33 -2.84 -28.98
N SER A 68 15.56 -3.19 -28.60
CA SER A 68 15.90 -3.52 -27.21
C SER A 68 15.71 -2.33 -26.27
N ASP A 69 16.12 -1.13 -26.67
CA ASP A 69 15.96 0.07 -25.86
C ASP A 69 14.48 0.45 -25.68
N LEU A 70 13.68 0.33 -26.74
CA LEU A 70 12.23 0.53 -26.64
C LEU A 70 11.58 -0.50 -25.71
N LEU A 71 11.98 -1.78 -25.80
CA LEU A 71 11.50 -2.84 -24.92
C LEU A 71 11.90 -2.59 -23.46
N LYS A 72 13.14 -2.16 -23.19
CA LYS A 72 13.60 -1.79 -21.85
C LYS A 72 12.80 -0.62 -21.28
N GLN A 73 12.50 0.39 -22.11
CA GLN A 73 11.68 1.53 -21.70
C GLN A 73 10.24 1.08 -21.37
N GLN A 74 9.65 0.20 -22.18
CA GLN A 74 8.33 -0.38 -21.90
C GLN A 74 8.35 -1.20 -20.61
N GLN A 75 9.38 -2.01 -20.39
CA GLN A 75 9.53 -2.80 -19.18
C GLN A 75 9.63 -1.92 -17.94
N ALA A 76 10.46 -0.87 -17.95
CA ALA A 76 10.57 0.07 -16.83
C ALA A 76 9.25 0.78 -16.54
N ASN A 77 8.49 1.12 -17.58
CA ASN A 77 7.17 1.72 -17.43
C ASN A 77 6.16 0.76 -16.79
N LEU A 78 6.12 -0.50 -17.26
CA LEU A 78 5.27 -1.55 -16.67
C LEU A 78 5.61 -1.78 -15.20
N THR A 79 6.89 -1.91 -14.86
CA THR A 79 7.33 -2.09 -13.47
C THR A 79 6.93 -0.89 -12.59
N ASN A 80 7.08 0.33 -13.08
CA ASN A 80 6.64 1.51 -12.33
C ASN A 80 5.12 1.53 -12.14
N GLN A 81 4.35 1.17 -13.16
CA GLN A 81 2.89 1.09 -13.07
C GLN A 81 2.44 0.01 -12.08
N GLU A 82 3.11 -1.14 -12.09
CA GLU A 82 2.86 -2.24 -11.13
C GLU A 82 3.10 -1.78 -9.69
N ILE A 83 4.24 -1.13 -9.40
CA ILE A 83 4.53 -0.61 -8.06
C ILE A 83 3.49 0.42 -7.61
N ILE A 84 3.07 1.32 -8.51
CA ILE A 84 2.01 2.31 -8.20
C ILE A 84 0.69 1.62 -7.92
N LEU A 85 0.31 0.63 -8.74
CA LEU A 85 -0.93 -0.11 -8.59
C LEU A 85 -0.95 -0.94 -7.31
N GLU A 86 0.14 -1.63 -6.99
CA GLU A 86 0.28 -2.37 -5.74
C GLU A 86 0.18 -1.42 -4.53
N GLY A 87 0.83 -0.26 -4.60
CA GLY A 87 0.70 0.78 -3.57
C GLY A 87 -0.75 1.24 -3.38
N GLN A 88 -1.50 1.44 -4.47
CA GLN A 88 -2.92 1.80 -4.42
C GLN A 88 -3.79 0.68 -3.84
N ILE A 89 -3.56 -0.58 -4.24
CA ILE A 89 -4.28 -1.75 -3.71
C ILE A 89 -4.02 -1.90 -2.21
N LEU A 90 -2.78 -1.70 -1.76
CA LEU A 90 -2.44 -1.74 -0.34
C LEU A 90 -3.13 -0.63 0.44
N ALA A 91 -3.11 0.61 -0.07
CA ALA A 91 -3.79 1.74 0.56
C ALA A 91 -5.32 1.51 0.60
N GLN A 92 -5.90 1.03 -0.49
CA GLN A 92 -7.33 0.70 -0.56
C GLN A 92 -7.69 -0.41 0.44
N LYS A 93 -6.89 -1.49 0.50
CA LYS A 93 -7.09 -2.59 1.44
C LYS A 93 -7.00 -2.12 2.88
N GLN A 94 -6.10 -1.18 3.18
CA GLN A 94 -6.00 -0.60 4.52
C GLN A 94 -7.23 0.25 4.85
N ALA A 95 -7.69 1.08 3.92
CA ALA A 95 -8.92 1.86 4.09
C ALA A 95 -10.14 0.96 4.29
N GLU A 96 -10.27 -0.11 3.49
CA GLU A 96 -11.35 -1.10 3.61
C GLU A 96 -11.34 -1.80 4.98
N LYS A 97 -10.16 -2.21 5.48
CA LYS A 97 -10.04 -2.77 6.84
C LYS A 97 -10.48 -1.79 7.91
N SER A 98 -10.04 -0.54 7.83
CA SER A 98 -10.45 0.48 8.81
C SER A 98 -11.95 0.78 8.75
N SER A 99 -12.54 0.78 7.55
CA SER A 99 -13.98 0.93 7.37
C SER A 99 -14.72 -0.26 7.96
N GLN A 100 -14.27 -1.49 7.70
CA GLN A 100 -14.88 -2.70 8.25
C GLN A 100 -14.80 -2.74 9.78
N GLU A 101 -13.69 -2.31 10.36
CA GLU A 101 -13.52 -2.22 11.82
C GLU A 101 -14.49 -1.19 12.41
N SER A 102 -14.59 0.00 11.82
CA SER A 102 -15.57 1.01 12.24
C SER A 102 -17.02 0.53 12.11
N GLU A 103 -17.35 -0.26 11.08
CA GLU A 103 -18.67 -0.82 10.88
C GLU A 103 -19.00 -1.87 11.96
N ARG A 104 -18.01 -2.69 12.36
CA ARG A 104 -18.16 -3.63 13.47
C ARG A 104 -18.38 -2.91 14.80
N GLU A 105 -17.57 -1.90 15.11
CA GLU A 105 -17.72 -1.09 16.33
C GLU A 105 -19.08 -0.39 16.38
N LEU A 106 -19.55 0.15 15.24
CA LEU A 106 -20.86 0.76 15.14
C LEU A 106 -21.96 -0.26 15.40
N LYS A 107 -21.85 -1.47 14.82
CA LYS A 107 -22.80 -2.56 15.04
C LYS A 107 -22.87 -2.97 16.51
N GLU A 108 -21.72 -3.12 17.18
CA GLU A 108 -21.65 -3.44 18.61
C GLU A 108 -22.27 -2.34 19.48
N THR A 109 -22.05 -1.07 19.11
CA THR A 109 -22.65 0.08 19.78
C THR A 109 -24.18 0.08 19.63
N ILE A 110 -24.68 -0.20 18.42
CA ILE A 110 -26.13 -0.31 18.15
C ILE A 110 -26.74 -1.45 18.97
N GLU A 111 -26.10 -2.61 19.00
CA GLU A 111 -26.57 -3.77 19.78
C GLU A 111 -26.63 -3.44 21.28
N THR A 112 -25.58 -2.78 21.80
CA THR A 112 -25.52 -2.33 23.20
C THR A 112 -26.62 -1.31 23.52
N LEU A 113 -26.86 -0.34 22.63
CA LEU A 113 -27.92 0.66 22.81
C LEU A 113 -29.31 0.00 22.78
N ASN A 114 -29.51 -0.96 21.89
CA ASN A 114 -30.77 -1.69 21.79
C ASN A 114 -31.04 -2.50 23.07
N GLN A 115 -30.04 -3.18 23.62
CA GLN A 115 -30.15 -3.87 24.90
C GLN A 115 -30.50 -2.90 26.04
N LYS A 116 -29.81 -1.77 26.14
CA LYS A 116 -30.11 -0.76 27.18
C LYS A 116 -31.52 -0.19 27.05
N LEU A 117 -32.00 -0.02 25.81
CA LEU A 117 -33.35 0.46 25.54
C LEU A 117 -34.40 -0.55 26.03
N ASP A 118 -34.20 -1.85 25.77
CA ASP A 118 -35.08 -2.92 26.24
C ASP A 118 -35.11 -3.02 27.78
N GLU A 119 -33.93 -2.99 28.42
CA GLU A 119 -33.82 -2.99 29.88
C GLU A 119 -34.54 -1.78 30.50
N ASN A 120 -34.38 -0.60 29.93
CA ASN A 120 -35.07 0.61 30.40
C ASN A 120 -36.58 0.54 30.16
N SER A 121 -37.02 0.00 29.02
CA SER A 121 -38.43 -0.24 28.71
C SER A 121 -39.07 -1.16 29.76
N LYS A 122 -38.38 -2.26 30.11
CA LYS A 122 -38.84 -3.19 31.15
C LYS A 122 -38.95 -2.51 32.52
N LYS A 123 -37.94 -1.73 32.93
CA LYS A 123 -37.98 -0.94 34.18
C LYS A 123 -39.13 0.06 34.19
N GLN A 124 -39.38 0.73 33.07
CA GLN A 124 -40.50 1.67 32.94
C GLN A 124 -41.84 0.95 33.10
N MET A 125 -42.00 -0.24 32.52
CA MET A 125 -43.20 -1.06 32.66
C MET A 125 -43.42 -1.50 34.12
N GLU A 126 -42.35 -1.89 34.82
CA GLU A 126 -42.40 -2.26 36.24
C GLU A 126 -42.79 -1.06 37.13
N LEU A 127 -42.15 0.10 36.94
CA LEU A 127 -42.49 1.33 37.66
C LEU A 127 -43.94 1.75 37.42
N HIS A 128 -44.44 1.63 36.20
CA HIS A 128 -45.83 1.91 35.88
C HIS A 128 -46.78 0.98 36.64
N HIS A 129 -46.47 -0.31 36.71
CA HIS A 129 -47.25 -1.27 37.49
C HIS A 129 -47.25 -0.94 38.99
N GLN A 130 -46.10 -0.59 39.56
CA GLN A 130 -46.00 -0.16 40.96
C GLN A 130 -46.83 1.10 41.23
N ASN A 131 -46.83 2.06 40.31
CA ASN A 131 -47.62 3.29 40.43
C ASN A 131 -49.13 2.99 40.46
N LEU A 132 -49.61 2.10 39.58
CA LEU A 132 -51.00 1.64 39.59
C LEU A 132 -51.38 0.98 40.93
N ASN A 133 -50.52 0.10 41.44
CA ASN A 133 -50.74 -0.57 42.73
C ASN A 133 -50.80 0.45 43.89
N LEU A 134 -49.94 1.47 43.86
CA LEU A 134 -49.94 2.54 44.85
C LEU A 134 -51.21 3.38 44.76
N GLN A 135 -51.66 3.76 43.56
CA GLN A 135 -52.92 4.46 43.35
C GLN A 135 -54.11 3.65 43.87
N GLU A 136 -54.14 2.34 43.65
CA GLU A 136 -55.18 1.47 44.18
C GLU A 136 -55.16 1.41 45.72
N ALA A 137 -53.97 1.32 46.33
CA ALA A 137 -53.80 1.33 47.78
C ALA A 137 -54.28 2.65 48.39
N LEU A 138 -53.91 3.80 47.78
CA LEU A 138 -54.38 5.12 48.18
C LEU A 138 -55.92 5.23 48.06
N ARG A 139 -56.51 4.72 46.97
CA ARG A 139 -57.97 4.67 46.81
C ARG A 139 -58.64 3.83 47.90
N LYS A 140 -58.09 2.66 48.23
CA LYS A 140 -58.61 1.81 49.32
C LYS A 140 -58.54 2.54 50.66
N ALA A 141 -57.40 3.15 50.99
CA ALA A 141 -57.23 3.92 52.22
C ALA A 141 -58.24 5.09 52.33
N ALA A 142 -58.47 5.81 51.23
CA ALA A 142 -59.48 6.88 51.17
C ALA A 142 -60.90 6.34 51.44
N ASN A 143 -61.28 5.20 50.84
CA ASN A 143 -62.58 4.58 51.09
C ASN A 143 -62.75 4.13 52.55
N PHE A 144 -61.70 3.67 53.22
CA PHE A 144 -61.76 3.35 54.66
C PHE A 144 -61.88 4.61 55.54
N SER A 145 -61.30 5.73 55.12
CA SER A 145 -61.48 7.02 55.79
C SER A 145 -62.90 7.58 55.63
N GLU A 146 -63.62 7.20 54.57
CA GLU A 146 -65.00 7.64 54.32
C GLU A 146 -66.04 6.81 55.10
N ILE A 147 -65.72 5.56 55.45
CA ILE A 147 -66.58 4.68 56.27
C ILE A 147 -66.38 4.91 57.78
N HIS A 148 -65.35 5.67 58.20
CA HIS A 148 -65.14 6.04 59.59
C HIS A 148 -65.82 7.39 59.90
N PRO A 149 -66.91 7.44 60.69
CA PRO A 149 -67.48 8.71 61.11
C PRO A 149 -66.43 9.44 61.97
N ALA A 150 -66.06 10.65 61.55
CA ALA A 150 -65.24 11.64 62.24
C ALA A 150 -64.65 11.19 63.60
N ASN A 151 -63.43 10.67 63.61
CA ASN A 151 -62.59 10.83 64.81
C ASN A 151 -61.55 11.91 64.52
N LYS A 152 -61.78 13.08 65.13
CA LYS A 152 -60.87 14.22 65.15
C LYS A 152 -59.63 13.84 65.96
N CYS A 153 -58.71 13.08 65.38
CA CYS A 153 -57.34 12.98 65.90
C CYS A 153 -56.45 13.91 65.08
N SER A 154 -56.33 15.14 65.56
CA SER A 154 -55.34 16.10 65.10
C SER A 154 -53.94 15.59 65.44
N PHE A 155 -53.34 14.82 64.53
CA PHE A 155 -51.90 14.57 64.56
C PHE A 155 -51.19 15.85 64.12
N GLN A 156 -50.91 16.69 65.09
CA GLN A 156 -50.11 17.90 64.94
C GLN A 156 -48.64 17.45 64.88
N PHE A 157 -48.07 17.39 63.68
CA PHE A 157 -46.62 17.29 63.55
C PHE A 157 -46.02 18.64 63.98
N PRO A 158 -45.13 18.70 64.98
CA PRO A 158 -44.39 19.91 65.24
C PRO A 158 -43.52 20.21 64.02
N ILE A 159 -43.82 21.33 63.36
CA ILE A 159 -42.93 21.97 62.40
C ILE A 159 -41.65 22.29 63.17
N LEU A 160 -40.59 21.52 62.92
CA LEU A 160 -39.24 21.89 63.36
C LEU A 160 -38.78 23.05 62.48
N ASP A 161 -39.15 24.26 62.88
CA ASP A 161 -38.43 25.49 62.52
C ASP A 161 -37.05 25.42 63.18
N GLY A 162 -36.13 24.73 62.53
CA GLY A 162 -34.71 24.71 62.84
C GLY A 162 -33.98 25.72 61.96
N VAL A 163 -34.16 27.01 62.21
CA VAL A 163 -33.24 28.04 61.73
C VAL A 163 -32.00 28.03 62.63
N VAL A 164 -30.86 27.60 62.06
CA VAL A 164 -29.48 27.92 62.47
C VAL A 164 -28.68 27.95 61.16
N SER A 165 -28.48 29.12 60.51
CA SER A 165 -27.36 30.08 60.71
C SER A 165 -26.00 29.37 60.57
N GLU A 166 -25.14 29.55 59.56
CA GLU A 166 -24.55 30.78 59.01
C GLU A 166 -23.74 30.47 57.72
N GLU A 167 -23.55 31.48 56.87
CA GLU A 167 -22.34 31.73 56.03
C GLU A 167 -21.94 30.70 54.94
N THR A 168 -21.84 31.00 53.64
CA THR A 168 -21.11 32.11 53.03
C THR A 168 -21.55 32.27 51.57
N GLN A 169 -22.01 33.46 51.22
CA GLN A 169 -22.10 33.93 49.84
C GLN A 169 -20.74 34.52 49.46
N GLN A 170 -19.92 33.78 48.71
CA GLN A 170 -18.81 34.39 47.99
C GLN A 170 -18.70 33.83 46.57
N ARG A 171 -19.22 34.63 45.64
CA ARG A 171 -18.85 34.63 44.23
C ARG A 171 -17.34 34.86 44.10
N MET A 172 -16.64 33.89 43.56
CA MET A 172 -15.45 34.00 42.70
C MET A 172 -15.44 32.70 41.89
N ALA A 173 -15.07 32.56 40.63
CA ALA A 173 -14.66 33.38 39.49
C ALA A 173 -14.22 32.33 38.43
N LEU A 174 -14.09 32.73 37.16
CA LEU A 174 -13.42 32.01 36.04
C LEU A 174 -14.28 30.94 35.34
N GLY A 175 -14.55 30.98 34.03
CA GLY A 175 -14.20 31.85 32.91
C GLY A 175 -15.17 31.47 31.78
N GLY A 176 -15.74 32.41 31.03
CA GLY A 176 -14.98 33.26 30.12
C GLY A 176 -14.84 32.53 28.79
N TRP A 177 -15.80 32.78 27.91
CA TRP A 177 -15.97 32.27 26.54
C TRP A 177 -14.67 32.03 25.76
N LEU A 178 -14.57 30.86 25.12
CA LEU A 178 -13.70 30.66 23.96
C LEU A 178 -14.53 30.72 22.68
N SER A 179 -14.07 31.62 21.82
CA SER A 179 -14.53 31.95 20.47
C SER A 179 -14.53 30.74 19.55
N PHE A 180 -15.59 30.59 18.75
CA PHE A 180 -15.58 29.80 17.51
C PHE A 180 -15.68 30.78 16.33
N ASP A 181 -14.52 31.20 15.82
CA ASP A 181 -14.30 31.63 14.43
C ASP A 181 -13.52 30.46 13.78
N ALA A 182 -13.79 29.94 12.57
CA ALA A 182 -14.47 30.45 11.39
C ALA A 182 -14.82 29.28 10.43
N PRO A 183 -15.63 29.51 9.38
CA PRO A 183 -15.61 28.70 8.17
C PRO A 183 -15.05 29.44 6.94
N LEU A 184 -14.25 28.70 6.17
CA LEU A 184 -14.14 28.68 4.70
C LEU A 184 -13.94 29.99 3.93
N VAL A 185 -12.70 30.22 3.46
CA VAL A 185 -12.35 30.50 2.04
C VAL A 185 -11.06 29.77 1.70
#